data_AF-A0A2U1Q192-F1
#
_entry.id   AF-A0A2U1Q192-F1
#
_cell.length_a   1.000
_cell.length_b   1.000
_cell.length_c   1.000
_cell.angle_alpha   90.00
_cell.angle_beta   90.00
_cell.angle_gamma   90.00
#
_symmetry.space_group_name_H-M   'P 1'
#
loop_
_entity.id
_entity.type
_entity.pdbx_description
1 polymer ?
#
loop_
_entity_poly.entity_id
_entity_poly.type
_entity_poly.pdbx_seq_one_letter_code
_entity_poly.pdbx_strand_id
1 'polypeptide(L)'
;MGGVTSSIAAKFAFFPPSPPSYTVESGEGGELFIPEVPRRDGVDVLKLRTKKGNEIVTVHIKHPKASATLLYSHGNAADLGQMFELFVELSLRLRVNLVGVDAVPEGLV
;
A
#
# COMPACT_ATOMS: atom_id res chain seq x y z
N MET A 1 13.83 19.72 30.47
CA MET A 1 12.89 20.47 29.60
C MET A 1 12.66 19.63 28.34
N GLY A 2 11.84 18.59 28.45
CA GLY A 2 11.61 17.64 27.35
C GLY A 2 10.21 17.09 27.51
N GLY A 3 9.36 17.25 26.51
CA GLY A 3 7.97 16.77 26.61
C GLY A 3 6.92 17.52 25.81
N VAL A 4 7.27 18.34 24.82
CA VAL A 4 6.29 18.95 23.90
C VAL A 4 6.88 19.16 22.51
N THR A 5 7.50 18.12 21.94
CA THR A 5 7.52 18.00 20.47
C THR A 5 6.15 17.50 20.05
N SER A 6 5.26 18.47 19.81
CA SER A 6 3.87 18.41 19.36
C SER A 6 3.31 17.05 18.94
N SER A 7 2.23 16.61 19.60
CA SER A 7 1.42 15.43 19.22
C SER A 7 0.99 15.44 17.75
N ILE A 8 0.94 16.62 17.12
CA ILE A 8 0.64 16.79 15.70
C ILE A 8 1.81 16.30 14.84
N ALA A 9 3.06 16.65 15.18
CA ALA A 9 4.24 16.21 14.44
C ALA A 9 4.38 14.67 14.47
N ALA A 10 4.09 14.05 15.62
CA ALA A 10 4.07 12.60 15.74
C ALA A 10 3.00 11.93 14.85
N LYS A 11 1.80 12.52 14.76
CA LYS A 11 0.73 12.03 13.86
C LYS A 11 1.18 11.99 12.41
N PHE A 12 1.84 13.03 11.92
CA PHE A 12 2.33 13.08 10.54
C PHE A 12 3.59 12.25 10.26
N ALA A 13 4.41 11.97 11.27
CA ALA A 13 5.68 11.26 11.07
C ALA A 13 5.58 9.75 11.23
N PHE A 14 4.59 9.25 12.00
CA PHE A 14 4.53 7.84 12.38
C PHE A 14 3.22 7.13 12.04
N PHE A 15 2.13 7.86 11.79
CA PHE A 15 0.82 7.26 11.54
C PHE A 15 0.38 7.52 10.10
N PRO A 16 -0.21 6.52 9.42
CA PRO A 16 -0.78 6.71 8.10
C PRO A 16 -1.84 7.83 8.11
N PRO A 17 -2.14 8.43 6.94
CA PRO A 17 -3.13 9.50 6.86
C PRO A 17 -4.50 9.04 7.38
N SER A 18 -5.22 9.95 8.03
CA SER A 18 -6.58 9.74 8.52
C SER A 18 -7.48 10.88 8.02
N PRO A 19 -8.39 10.63 7.07
CA PRO A 19 -8.69 9.33 6.45
C PRO A 19 -7.53 8.80 5.57
N PRO A 20 -7.47 7.48 5.31
CA PRO A 20 -6.52 6.90 4.36
C PRO A 20 -6.61 7.59 2.99
N SER A 21 -5.50 7.62 2.26
CA SER A 21 -5.44 8.23 0.93
C SER A 21 -6.07 7.36 -0.17
N TYR A 22 -6.42 6.12 0.17
CA TYR A 22 -7.02 5.16 -0.75
C TYR A 22 -8.24 4.47 -0.14
N THR A 23 -9.15 4.08 -1.01
CA THR A 23 -10.25 3.16 -0.70
C THR A 23 -10.14 1.90 -1.55
N VAL A 24 -10.90 0.86 -1.21
CA VAL A 24 -10.96 -0.38 -1.99
C VAL A 24 -12.40 -0.68 -2.32
N GLU A 25 -12.70 -0.68 -3.61
CA GLU A 25 -14.02 -0.98 -4.16
C GLU A 25 -13.98 -2.27 -4.97
N SER A 26 -15.15 -2.90 -5.14
CA SER A 26 -15.34 -4.06 -6.00
C SER A 26 -15.99 -3.62 -7.30
N GLY A 27 -15.42 -4.01 -8.43
CA GLY A 27 -16.04 -3.87 -9.74
C GLY A 27 -17.18 -4.87 -9.94
N GLU A 28 -17.85 -4.77 -11.09
CA GLU A 28 -19.00 -5.61 -11.45
C GLU A 28 -18.64 -7.10 -11.57
N GLY A 29 -17.37 -7.42 -11.85
CA GLY A 29 -16.86 -8.79 -11.93
C GLY A 29 -16.31 -9.34 -10.62
N GLY A 30 -16.39 -8.59 -9.52
CA GLY A 30 -15.83 -8.97 -8.21
C GLY A 30 -14.33 -8.65 -8.05
N GLU A 31 -13.71 -8.04 -9.07
CA GLU A 31 -12.33 -7.57 -8.99
C GLU A 31 -12.21 -6.34 -8.10
N LEU A 32 -11.20 -6.32 -7.23
CA LEU A 32 -10.95 -5.17 -6.37
C LEU A 32 -10.11 -4.11 -7.08
N PHE A 33 -10.32 -2.85 -6.71
CA PHE A 33 -9.52 -1.73 -7.22
C PHE A 33 -9.48 -0.56 -6.24
N ILE A 34 -8.54 0.34 -6.49
CA ILE A 34 -8.40 1.61 -5.76
C ILE A 34 -8.85 2.74 -6.71
N PRO A 35 -9.96 3.47 -6.42
CA PRO A 35 -10.46 4.52 -7.31
C PRO A 35 -9.57 5.77 -7.36
N GLU A 36 -8.78 6.02 -6.30
CA GLU A 36 -7.93 7.21 -6.20
C GLU A 36 -6.65 7.13 -7.03
N VAL A 37 -6.33 5.96 -7.61
CA VAL A 37 -5.13 5.75 -8.43
C VAL A 37 -5.50 5.39 -9.87
N PRO A 38 -4.64 5.72 -10.86
CA PRO A 38 -4.90 5.39 -12.26
C PRO A 38 -5.07 3.89 -12.49
N ARG A 39 -6.14 3.51 -13.19
CA ARG A 39 -6.31 2.13 -13.67
C ARG A 39 -5.19 1.81 -14.67
N ARG A 40 -4.50 0.71 -14.42
CA ARG A 40 -3.40 0.23 -15.27
C ARG A 40 -3.51 -1.27 -15.47
N ASP A 41 -3.22 -1.71 -16.69
CA ASP A 41 -3.12 -3.14 -16.99
C ASP A 41 -1.99 -3.78 -16.19
N GLY A 42 -2.19 -5.03 -15.78
CA GLY A 42 -1.21 -5.77 -15.00
C GLY A 42 -1.11 -5.34 -13.54
N VAL A 43 -2.05 -4.52 -13.03
CA VAL A 43 -2.19 -4.21 -11.60
C VAL A 43 -3.39 -4.97 -11.03
N ASP A 44 -3.12 -5.83 -10.06
CA ASP A 44 -4.16 -6.51 -9.27
C ASP A 44 -4.24 -5.90 -7.87
N VAL A 45 -5.44 -5.63 -7.36
CA VAL A 45 -5.66 -5.28 -5.95
C VAL A 45 -6.28 -6.49 -5.24
N LEU A 46 -5.74 -6.85 -4.08
CA LEU A 46 -6.10 -8.05 -3.35
C LEU A 46 -6.32 -7.74 -1.86
N LYS A 47 -7.22 -8.49 -1.23
CA LYS A 47 -7.32 -8.57 0.24
C LYS A 47 -6.79 -9.91 0.69
N LEU A 48 -5.79 -9.90 1.57
CA LEU A 48 -5.14 -11.08 2.11
C LEU A 48 -5.50 -11.25 3.58
N ARG A 49 -5.91 -12.46 3.96
CA ARG A 49 -6.15 -12.80 5.35
C ARG A 49 -4.86 -13.26 6.02
N THR A 50 -4.45 -12.56 7.06
CA THR A 50 -3.28 -12.89 7.86
C THR A 50 -3.58 -14.05 8.82
N LYS A 51 -2.52 -14.71 9.32
CA LYS A 51 -2.65 -15.79 10.34
C LYS A 51 -3.36 -15.33 11.62
N LYS A 52 -3.25 -14.04 11.97
CA LYS A 52 -3.90 -13.44 13.14
C LYS A 52 -5.37 -13.06 12.89
N GLY A 53 -5.90 -13.32 11.68
CA GLY A 53 -7.28 -13.04 11.32
C GLY A 53 -7.53 -11.67 10.71
N ASN A 54 -6.55 -10.76 10.71
CA ASN A 54 -6.66 -9.45 10.08
C ASN A 54 -6.68 -9.58 8.55
N GLU A 55 -7.42 -8.71 7.88
CA GLU A 55 -7.36 -8.54 6.44
C GLU A 55 -6.45 -7.35 6.09
N ILE A 56 -5.53 -7.55 5.16
CA ILE A 56 -4.64 -6.50 4.64
C ILE A 56 -4.89 -6.31 3.14
N VAL A 57 -4.81 -5.07 2.69
CA VAL A 57 -4.86 -4.75 1.26
C VAL A 57 -3.46 -4.88 0.67
N THR A 58 -3.38 -5.33 -0.57
CA THR A 58 -2.14 -5.50 -1.32
C THR A 58 -2.36 -5.10 -2.76
N VAL A 59 -1.34 -4.46 -3.34
CA VAL A 59 -1.27 -4.21 -4.79
C VAL A 59 -0.19 -5.08 -5.40
N HIS A 60 -0.49 -5.74 -6.51
CA HIS A 60 0.47 -6.54 -7.27
C HIS A 60 0.59 -5.98 -8.69
N ILE A 61 1.76 -5.41 -8.98
CA ILE A 61 2.10 -4.81 -10.26
C ILE A 61 2.98 -5.80 -11.03
N LYS A 62 2.49 -6.26 -12.17
CA LYS A 62 3.21 -7.20 -13.05
C LYS A 62 4.03 -6.44 -14.07
N HIS A 63 5.26 -6.92 -14.28
CA HIS A 63 6.11 -6.42 -15.36
C HIS A 63 6.36 -7.54 -16.39
N PRO A 64 6.09 -7.34 -17.69
CA PRO A 64 6.20 -8.40 -18.71
C PRO A 64 7.57 -9.06 -18.83
N LYS A 65 8.63 -8.35 -18.45
CA LYS A 65 10.03 -8.84 -18.48
C LYS A 65 10.58 -9.19 -17.10
N ALA A 66 9.72 -9.35 -16.09
CA ALA A 66 10.15 -9.66 -14.73
C ALA A 66 10.80 -11.05 -14.63
N SER A 67 11.99 -11.10 -14.04
CA SER A 67 12.62 -12.34 -13.58
C SER A 67 12.57 -12.50 -12.05
N ALA A 68 12.09 -11.48 -11.34
CA ALA A 68 11.99 -11.45 -9.89
C ALA A 68 10.76 -10.63 -9.45
N THR A 69 10.38 -10.80 -8.19
CA THR A 69 9.31 -10.05 -7.52
C THR A 69 9.89 -9.31 -6.31
N LEU A 70 9.66 -8.01 -6.23
CA LEU A 70 9.97 -7.18 -5.07
C LEU A 70 8.76 -7.10 -4.14
N LEU A 71 8.88 -7.65 -2.94
CA LEU A 71 7.90 -7.41 -1.87
C LEU A 71 8.31 -6.13 -1.14
N TYR A 72 7.43 -5.13 -1.16
CA TYR A 72 7.70 -3.82 -0.58
C TYR A 72 6.67 -3.50 0.52
N SER A 73 7.15 -3.36 1.75
CA SER A 73 6.40 -2.77 2.85
C SER A 73 6.74 -1.29 2.89
N HIS A 74 5.72 -0.41 2.86
CA HIS A 74 5.98 1.01 3.01
C HIS A 74 6.43 1.37 4.43
N GLY A 75 7.05 2.54 4.54
CA GLY A 75 7.44 3.11 5.83
C GLY A 75 6.24 3.64 6.60
N ASN A 76 6.50 4.10 7.81
CA ASN A 76 5.51 4.75 8.65
C ASN A 76 4.99 6.04 7.98
N ALA A 77 3.77 6.44 8.32
CA ALA A 77 3.07 7.61 7.79
C ALA A 77 2.81 7.67 6.28
N ALA A 78 2.97 6.53 5.60
CA ALA A 78 2.52 6.34 4.22
C ALA A 78 1.48 5.22 4.14
N ASP A 79 0.76 5.16 3.03
CA ASP A 79 -0.16 4.09 2.70
C ASP A 79 -0.07 3.72 1.20
N LEU A 80 -0.87 2.73 0.74
CA LEU A 80 -0.81 2.25 -0.64
C LEU A 80 -1.17 3.31 -1.68
N GLY A 81 -2.11 4.21 -1.40
CA GLY A 81 -2.51 5.27 -2.33
C GLY A 81 -1.38 6.25 -2.59
N GLN A 82 -0.71 6.70 -1.53
CA GLN A 82 0.45 7.60 -1.62
C GLN A 82 1.65 6.94 -2.31
N MET A 83 1.84 5.64 -2.11
CA MET A 83 3.00 4.90 -2.61
C MET A 83 2.82 4.30 -4.01
N PHE A 84 1.60 4.38 -4.57
CA PHE A 84 1.26 3.68 -5.81
C PHE A 84 2.14 4.06 -7.01
N GLU A 85 2.31 5.36 -7.29
CA GLU A 85 3.13 5.81 -8.43
C GLU A 85 4.59 5.41 -8.25
N LEU A 86 5.12 5.43 -7.02
CA LEU A 86 6.47 4.92 -6.74
C LEU A 86 6.58 3.43 -7.07
N PHE A 87 5.59 2.63 -6.71
CA PHE A 87 5.59 1.20 -7.02
C PHE A 87 5.59 0.94 -8.53
N VAL A 88 4.80 1.69 -9.29
CA VAL A 88 4.80 1.62 -10.75
C VAL A 88 6.18 1.99 -11.30
N GLU A 89 6.77 3.09 -10.84
CA GLU A 89 8.10 3.50 -11.29
C GLU A 89 9.19 2.48 -10.95
N LEU A 90 9.17 1.90 -9.74
CA LEU A 90 10.12 0.86 -9.34
C LEU A 90 9.97 -0.40 -10.19
N SER A 91 8.74 -0.86 -10.43
CA SER A 91 8.46 -2.02 -11.27
C SER A 91 9.01 -1.82 -12.69
N LEU A 92 8.78 -0.64 -13.28
CA LEU A 92 9.25 -0.30 -14.63
C LEU A 92 10.78 -0.16 -14.72
N ARG A 93 11.40 0.57 -13.79
CA ARG A 93 12.85 0.86 -13.83
C ARG A 93 13.69 -0.38 -13.50
N LEU A 94 13.26 -1.16 -12.51
CA LEU A 94 13.96 -2.37 -12.09
C LEU A 94 13.56 -3.60 -12.93
N ARG A 95 12.48 -3.52 -13.70
CA ARG A 95 11.91 -4.61 -14.51
C ARG A 95 11.59 -5.84 -13.65
N VAL A 96 10.87 -5.61 -12.55
CA VAL A 96 10.43 -6.65 -11.60
C VAL A 96 8.93 -6.56 -11.40
N ASN A 97 8.31 -7.69 -11.02
CA ASN A 97 6.99 -7.61 -10.41
C ASN A 97 7.14 -6.91 -9.05
N LEU A 98 6.13 -6.18 -8.61
CA LEU A 98 6.15 -5.52 -7.32
C LEU A 98 4.87 -5.84 -6.55
N VAL A 99 5.02 -6.29 -5.32
CA VAL A 99 3.91 -6.51 -4.39
C VAL A 99 4.04 -5.49 -3.26
N GLY A 100 3.14 -4.51 -3.23
CA GLY A 100 3.04 -3.50 -2.18
C GLY A 100 2.06 -3.97 -1.11
N VAL A 101 2.51 -4.07 0.13
CA VAL A 101 1.68 -4.52 1.27
C VAL A 101 1.47 -3.38 2.26
N ASP A 102 0.23 -3.19 2.69
CA ASP A 102 -0.09 -2.31 3.81
C ASP A 102 0.10 -3.07 5.12
N ALA A 103 1.05 -2.63 5.94
CA ALA A 103 1.29 -3.24 7.23
C ALA A 103 0.23 -2.74 8.22
N VAL A 104 -0.45 -3.65 8.91
CA VAL A 104 -1.37 -3.27 9.99
C VAL A 104 -0.56 -2.53 11.06
N PRO A 105 -0.96 -1.31 11.48
CA PRO A 105 -0.28 -0.60 12.54
C PRO A 105 -0.24 -1.46 13.81
N GLU A 106 0.96 -1.72 14.33
CA GLU A 106 1.12 -2.39 15.62
C GLU A 106 0.47 -1.52 16.71
N GLY A 107 -0.51 -2.06 17.43
CA GLY A 107 -1.19 -1.37 18.55
C GLY A 107 -2.72 -1.24 18.47
N LEU A 108 -3.37 -1.84 17.45
CA LEU A 108 -4.83 -1.90 17.30
C LEU A 108 -5.41 -3.32 17.53
N VAL A 109 -4.70 -4.16 18.30
CA VAL A 109 -5.14 -5.49 18.74
C VAL A 109 -5.17 -5.53 20.26
#